data_AF-A0A527X2G8-F1
#
_entry.id   AF-A0A527X2G8-F1
#
_cell.length_a   1.000
_cell.length_b   1.000
_cell.length_c   1.000
_cell.angle_alpha   90.00
_cell.angle_beta   90.00
_cell.angle_gamma   90.00
#
_symmetry.space_group_name_H-M   'P 1'
#
loop_
_entity.id
_entity.type
_entity.pdbx_description
1 polymer ?
#
loop_
_entity_poly.entity_id
_entity_poly.type
_entity_poly.pdbx_seq_one_letter_code
_entity_poly.pdbx_strand_id
1 'polypeptide(L)'
;MFAIDRTSLLRSMLEQSIDLKRIRDEDCPVKLDVVAVNARNDALKRFSGSQLSVDAIVAAATVPFLSAAVEIDGDFYWGDGDISQLPTALSTGARHGLMVTGKPSMSMARCPDRSLSSTHCAAGCATVHTIFDSQYRAASPLLLRPWIDWGQLTEISDRGRQSAENWLAADLSRAHERAAFDCISQYI
;
A
#
# COMPACT_ATOMS: atom_id res chain seq x y z
N MET A 1 22.59 19.41 -19.87
CA MET A 1 21.51 18.45 -19.59
C MET A 1 20.98 18.78 -18.21
N PHE A 2 19.84 19.47 -18.10
CA PHE A 2 19.29 19.81 -16.79
C PHE A 2 18.91 18.49 -16.11
N ALA A 3 19.61 18.14 -15.02
CA ALA A 3 19.14 17.08 -14.14
C ALA A 3 17.83 17.59 -13.55
N ILE A 4 16.71 17.21 -14.16
CA ILE A 4 15.39 17.44 -13.60
C ILE A 4 15.41 16.73 -12.25
N ASP A 5 15.39 17.51 -11.18
CA ASP A 5 15.23 16.98 -9.84
C ASP A 5 13.82 16.41 -9.71
N ARG A 6 13.69 15.11 -10.02
CA ARG A 6 12.41 14.38 -10.03
C ARG A 6 11.72 14.45 -8.67
N THR A 7 12.49 14.54 -7.60
CA THR A 7 12.00 14.69 -6.22
C THR A 7 11.26 16.02 -6.06
N SER A 8 11.83 17.13 -6.56
CA SER A 8 11.16 18.44 -6.52
C SER A 8 9.89 18.51 -7.37
N LEU A 9 9.87 17.83 -8.53
CA LEU A 9 8.66 17.76 -9.37
C LEU A 9 7.53 17.01 -8.67
N LEU A 10 7.81 15.82 -8.15
CA LEU A 10 6.81 15.03 -7.42
C LEU A 10 6.28 15.80 -6.21
N ARG A 11 7.18 16.41 -5.42
CA ARG A 11 6.82 17.28 -4.30
C ARG A 11 5.84 18.37 -4.73
N SER A 12 6.17 19.12 -5.78
CA SER A 12 5.34 20.22 -6.29
C SER A 12 3.96 19.73 -6.73
N MET A 13 3.88 18.58 -7.41
CA MET A 13 2.60 17.99 -7.82
C MET A 13 1.75 17.56 -6.62
N LEU A 14 2.36 16.94 -5.61
CA LEU A 14 1.67 16.50 -4.39
C LEU A 14 1.13 17.69 -3.59
N GLU A 15 1.92 18.76 -3.45
CA GLU A 15 1.51 20.00 -2.78
C GLU A 15 0.28 20.66 -3.44
N GLN A 16 0.15 20.52 -4.76
CA GLN A 16 -1.00 21.05 -5.51
C GLN A 16 -2.21 20.10 -5.51
N SER A 17 -1.98 18.80 -5.30
CA SER A 17 -3.01 17.77 -5.49
C SER A 17 -3.62 17.27 -4.17
N ILE A 18 -2.95 17.45 -3.03
CA ILE A 18 -3.32 16.83 -1.75
C ILE A 18 -3.41 17.87 -0.64
N ASP A 19 -4.59 18.01 -0.04
CA ASP A 19 -4.77 18.77 1.19
C ASP A 19 -4.49 17.88 2.42
N LEU A 20 -3.21 17.80 2.79
CA LEU A 20 -2.80 17.06 3.98
C LEU A 20 -3.36 17.65 5.27
N LYS A 21 -3.64 18.96 5.35
CA LYS A 21 -4.22 19.55 6.57
C LYS A 21 -5.58 18.94 6.84
N ARG A 22 -6.41 18.81 5.80
CA ARG A 22 -7.72 18.16 5.89
C ARG A 22 -7.62 16.67 6.23
N ILE A 23 -6.64 15.95 5.72
CA ILE A 23 -6.44 14.52 6.03
C ILE A 23 -6.00 14.32 7.50
N ARG A 24 -5.19 15.23 8.03
CA ARG A 24 -4.74 15.21 9.42
C ARG A 24 -5.81 15.61 10.43
N ASP A 25 -6.92 16.19 9.97
CA ASP A 25 -8.02 16.57 10.84
C ASP A 25 -8.63 15.33 11.52
N GLU A 26 -8.96 15.47 12.80
CA GLU A 26 -9.61 14.40 13.55
C GLU A 26 -10.99 14.06 12.98
N ASP A 27 -11.70 15.08 12.47
CA ASP A 27 -13.03 14.94 11.85
C ASP A 27 -12.97 14.37 10.42
N CYS A 28 -11.77 14.14 9.87
CA CYS A 28 -11.64 13.55 8.55
C CYS A 28 -12.10 12.08 8.56
N PRO A 29 -13.09 11.69 7.72
CA PRO A 29 -13.61 10.33 7.68
C PRO A 29 -12.60 9.33 7.09
N VAL A 30 -11.53 9.84 6.44
CA VAL A 30 -10.48 9.03 5.84
C VAL A 30 -9.18 9.31 6.59
N LYS A 31 -8.56 8.25 7.11
CA LYS A 31 -7.23 8.31 7.71
C LYS A 31 -6.21 7.73 6.74
N LEU A 32 -5.04 8.38 6.64
CA LEU A 32 -3.96 7.97 5.75
C LEU A 32 -2.69 7.73 6.56
N ASP A 33 -2.14 6.53 6.39
CA ASP A 33 -0.83 6.16 6.86
C ASP A 33 0.10 5.95 5.66
N VAL A 34 1.29 6.53 5.73
CA VAL A 34 2.34 6.33 4.73
C VAL A 34 3.48 5.56 5.37
N VAL A 35 4.02 4.56 4.67
CA VAL A 35 5.14 3.77 5.17
C VAL A 35 6.34 3.94 4.27
N ALA A 36 7.49 4.21 4.89
CA ALA A 36 8.79 4.22 4.24
C ALA A 36 9.79 3.43 5.10
N VAL A 37 10.96 3.16 4.55
CA VAL A 37 12.03 2.40 5.19
C VAL A 37 13.21 3.32 5.45
N ASN A 38 13.78 3.25 6.65
CA ASN A 38 14.99 3.99 6.99
C ASN A 38 16.17 3.40 6.19
N ALA A 39 16.80 4.24 5.37
CA ALA A 39 17.84 3.84 4.42
C ALA A 39 19.15 3.38 5.09
N ARG A 40 19.32 3.56 6.41
CA ARG A 40 20.52 3.15 7.14
C ARG A 40 20.38 1.77 7.79
N ASN A 41 19.19 1.43 8.27
CA ASN A 41 18.98 0.26 9.12
C ASN A 41 17.79 -0.62 8.72
N ASP A 42 17.19 -0.35 7.57
CA ASP A 42 16.05 -1.07 7.00
C ASP A 42 14.79 -1.11 7.89
N ALA A 43 14.71 -0.26 8.93
CA ALA A 43 13.55 -0.20 9.80
C ALA A 43 12.37 0.48 9.10
N LEU A 44 11.18 -0.15 9.15
CA LEU A 44 9.94 0.44 8.66
C LEU A 44 9.48 1.57 9.60
N LYS A 45 9.16 2.73 9.03
CA LYS A 45 8.54 3.86 9.72
C LYS A 45 7.16 4.15 9.11
N ARG A 46 6.16 4.19 9.97
CA ARG A 46 4.80 4.64 9.64
C ARG A 46 4.67 6.12 9.98
N PHE A 47 4.23 6.91 9.01
CA PHE A 47 3.90 8.32 9.15
C PHE A 47 2.38 8.47 9.12
N SER A 48 1.81 8.93 10.23
CA SER A 48 0.36 9.10 10.42
C SER A 48 0.05 10.42 11.12
N GLY A 49 -1.20 10.90 11.00
CA GLY A 49 -1.66 12.11 11.68
C GLY A 49 -0.68 13.29 11.49
N SER A 50 -0.21 13.87 12.58
CA SER A 50 0.71 15.03 12.55
C SER A 50 2.04 14.76 11.80
N GLN A 51 2.48 13.50 11.70
CA GLN A 51 3.71 13.11 11.01
C GLN A 51 3.55 12.97 9.49
N LEU A 52 2.31 12.94 8.98
CA LEU A 52 2.02 12.73 7.56
C LEU A 52 2.41 13.96 6.73
N SER A 53 3.55 13.96 6.04
CA SER A 53 4.02 15.09 5.22
C SER A 53 4.14 14.74 3.73
N VAL A 54 4.32 15.76 2.88
CA VAL A 54 4.67 15.54 1.46
C VAL A 54 5.99 14.76 1.38
N ASP A 55 6.95 15.08 2.26
CA ASP A 55 8.24 14.41 2.35
C ASP A 55 8.09 12.91 2.66
N ALA A 56 7.15 12.54 3.54
CA ALA A 56 6.84 11.14 3.82
C ALA A 56 6.30 10.41 2.58
N ILE A 57 5.42 11.05 1.80
CA ILE A 57 4.89 10.48 0.54
C ILE A 57 6.01 10.35 -0.50
N VAL A 58 6.84 11.37 -0.65
CA VAL A 58 7.98 11.36 -1.57
C VAL A 58 8.99 10.28 -1.16
N ALA A 59 9.28 10.13 0.14
CA ALA A 59 10.12 9.06 0.65
C ALA A 59 9.55 7.69 0.27
N ALA A 60 8.26 7.44 0.50
CA ALA A 60 7.60 6.18 0.15
C ALA A 60 7.55 5.90 -1.36
N ALA A 61 7.63 6.94 -2.21
CA ALA A 61 7.71 6.81 -3.66
C ALA A 61 9.16 6.71 -4.19
N THR A 62 10.16 6.95 -3.34
CA THR A 62 11.57 6.97 -3.72
C THR A 62 12.08 5.54 -3.85
N VAL A 63 12.64 5.19 -5.01
CA VAL A 63 13.21 3.86 -5.26
C VAL A 63 14.73 3.91 -5.05
N PRO A 64 15.32 2.96 -4.29
CA PRO A 64 16.77 2.85 -4.15
C PRO A 64 17.48 2.86 -5.51
N PHE A 65 18.66 3.49 -5.57
CA PHE A 65 19.50 3.63 -6.78
C PHE A 65 18.93 4.50 -7.91
N LEU A 66 17.63 4.83 -7.92
CA LEU A 66 17.01 5.73 -8.91
C LEU A 66 16.91 7.19 -8.45
N SER A 67 16.80 7.40 -7.14
CA SER A 67 16.61 8.71 -6.50
C SER A 67 17.26 8.72 -5.12
N ALA A 68 17.70 9.90 -4.67
CA ALA A 68 18.25 10.08 -3.33
C ALA A 68 17.18 9.83 -2.26
N ALA A 69 17.58 9.24 -1.13
CA ALA A 69 16.71 9.11 0.04
C ALA A 69 16.30 10.49 0.57
N VAL A 70 15.08 10.57 1.11
CA VAL A 70 14.52 11.82 1.62
C VAL A 70 14.86 11.97 3.10
N GLU A 71 15.40 13.11 3.50
CA GLU A 71 15.66 13.43 4.90
C GLU A 71 14.37 13.87 5.59
N ILE A 72 14.03 13.24 6.71
CA ILE A 72 12.89 13.57 7.57
C ILE A 72 13.34 13.45 9.02
N ASP A 73 13.27 14.54 9.78
CA ASP A 73 13.68 14.62 11.19
C ASP A 73 15.13 14.12 11.46
N GLY A 74 16.05 14.34 10.51
CA GLY A 74 17.47 13.95 10.62
C GLY A 74 17.79 12.51 10.22
N ASP A 75 16.79 11.72 9.81
CA ASP A 75 16.94 10.37 9.24
C ASP A 75 16.61 10.36 7.75
N PHE A 76 17.11 9.35 7.02
CA PHE A 76 16.89 9.20 5.58
C PHE A 76 15.96 8.03 5.27
N TYR A 77 14.97 8.25 4.39
CA TYR A 77 13.94 7.27 4.07
C TYR A 77 13.72 7.05 2.57
N TRP A 78 13.29 5.83 2.20
CA TRP A 78 12.87 5.45 0.84
C TRP A 78 11.71 4.44 0.84
N GLY A 79 11.18 4.08 -0.34
CA GLY A 79 9.96 3.29 -0.51
C GLY A 79 10.13 1.77 -0.64
N ASP A 80 11.35 1.25 -0.60
CA ASP A 80 11.59 -0.18 -0.79
C ASP A 80 11.52 -0.94 0.54
N GLY A 81 10.36 -1.54 0.83
CA GLY A 81 10.12 -2.28 2.07
C GLY A 81 9.09 -3.39 1.90
N ASP A 82 9.34 -4.52 2.55
CA ASP A 82 8.35 -5.60 2.67
C ASP A 82 7.30 -5.22 3.72
N ILE A 83 6.17 -4.71 3.24
CA ILE A 83 5.05 -4.30 4.09
C ILE A 83 4.40 -5.46 4.85
N SER A 84 4.72 -6.72 4.54
CA SER A 84 4.27 -7.87 5.34
C SER A 84 4.85 -7.88 6.76
N GLN A 85 5.94 -7.15 6.98
CA GLN A 85 6.57 -6.98 8.29
C GLN A 85 5.90 -5.91 9.15
N LEU A 86 5.01 -5.09 8.58
CA LEU A 86 4.19 -4.20 9.39
C LEU A 86 3.17 -5.06 10.15
N PRO A 87 2.97 -4.81 11.45
CA PRO A 87 1.76 -5.25 12.10
C PRO A 87 0.61 -4.74 11.24
N THR A 88 -0.22 -5.66 10.73
CA THR A 88 -1.45 -5.31 10.00
C THR A 88 -2.10 -4.22 10.82
N ALA A 89 -2.21 -3.03 10.24
CA ALA A 89 -2.91 -1.94 10.89
C ALA A 89 -4.37 -2.39 11.01
N LEU A 90 -4.67 -3.08 12.10
CA LEU A 90 -6.01 -3.20 12.61
C LEU A 90 -6.34 -1.75 13.00
N SER A 91 -6.82 -0.97 12.05
CA SER A 91 -7.75 0.10 12.38
C SER A 91 -8.76 -0.55 13.31
N THR A 92 -8.69 -0.21 14.59
CA THR A 92 -9.18 -1.00 15.73
C THR A 92 -10.72 -1.06 15.80
N GLY A 93 -11.40 -0.71 14.72
CA GLY A 93 -12.85 -0.84 14.51
C GLY A 93 -13.28 -1.26 13.10
N ALA A 94 -12.36 -1.53 12.18
CA ALA A 94 -12.73 -1.98 10.83
C ALA A 94 -13.09 -3.47 10.83
N ARG A 95 -14.31 -3.81 10.40
CA ARG A 95 -14.76 -5.21 10.26
C ARG A 95 -14.16 -5.92 9.05
N HIS A 96 -13.79 -5.15 8.03
CA HIS A 96 -13.24 -5.62 6.77
C HIS A 96 -12.00 -4.80 6.39
N GLY A 97 -10.99 -5.45 5.84
CA GLY A 97 -9.84 -4.85 5.19
C GLY A 97 -9.85 -5.16 3.70
N LEU A 98 -9.41 -4.22 2.87
CA LEU A 98 -9.16 -4.43 1.45
C LEU A 98 -7.69 -4.13 1.15
N MET A 99 -6.98 -5.12 0.61
CA MET A 99 -5.59 -5.01 0.19
C MET A 99 -5.52 -4.98 -1.33
N VAL A 100 -4.95 -3.93 -1.90
CA VAL A 100 -4.66 -3.84 -3.33
C VAL A 100 -3.15 -3.99 -3.51
N THR A 101 -2.71 -5.01 -4.23
CA THR A 101 -1.28 -5.30 -4.41
C THR A 101 -0.93 -5.47 -5.88
N GLY A 102 0.26 -5.02 -6.28
CA GLY A 102 0.85 -5.27 -7.60
C GLY A 102 1.83 -6.45 -7.63
N LYS A 103 2.09 -7.10 -6.48
CA LYS A 103 2.88 -8.32 -6.36
C LYS A 103 2.02 -9.41 -5.75
N PRO A 104 2.16 -10.68 -6.19
CA PRO A 104 1.49 -11.76 -5.51
C PRO A 104 1.99 -11.78 -4.07
N SER A 105 1.08 -11.67 -3.11
CA SER A 105 1.36 -11.81 -1.70
C SER A 105 1.79 -13.26 -1.45
N MET A 106 3.10 -13.54 -1.52
CA MET A 106 3.64 -14.88 -1.22
C MET A 106 3.60 -15.22 0.28
N SER A 107 3.26 -14.26 1.14
CA SER A 107 3.11 -14.50 2.56
C SER A 107 2.19 -13.43 3.14
N MET A 108 0.91 -13.76 3.33
CA MET A 108 0.34 -13.39 4.63
C MET A 108 0.73 -14.54 5.55
N ALA A 109 1.45 -14.21 6.62
CA ALA A 109 1.68 -15.16 7.68
C ALA A 109 0.32 -15.79 8.04
N ARG A 110 0.20 -17.11 7.89
CA ARG A 110 -0.85 -17.85 8.59
C ARG A 110 -0.76 -17.41 10.04
N CYS A 111 -1.92 -17.18 10.66
CA CYS A 111 -2.01 -16.85 12.08
C CYS A 111 -0.89 -17.56 12.86
N PRO A 112 -0.05 -16.82 13.61
CA PRO A 112 1.09 -17.42 14.31
C PRO A 112 0.66 -18.46 15.35
N ASP A 113 -0.65 -18.54 15.64
CA ASP A 113 -1.24 -19.57 16.49
C ASP A 113 -1.91 -20.66 15.66
N ARG A 114 -1.09 -21.56 15.10
CA ARG A 114 -1.55 -22.89 14.67
C ARG A 114 -1.15 -23.94 15.70
N SER A 115 -1.46 -23.65 16.97
CA SER A 115 -1.65 -24.69 17.98
C SER A 115 -2.88 -25.50 17.57
N LEU A 116 -2.69 -26.77 17.17
CA LEU A 116 -3.74 -27.74 16.82
C LEU A 116 -4.68 -28.11 17.99
N SER A 117 -4.72 -27.30 19.06
CA SER A 117 -5.35 -27.66 20.34
C SER A 117 -6.25 -26.58 20.97
N SER A 118 -6.59 -25.48 20.29
CA SER A 118 -7.58 -24.54 20.84
C SER A 118 -8.71 -24.24 19.86
N THR A 119 -9.92 -24.62 20.25
CA THR A 119 -11.15 -24.52 19.46
C THR A 119 -11.73 -23.10 19.41
N HIS A 120 -11.02 -22.07 19.86
CA HIS A 120 -11.52 -20.70 19.83
C HIS A 120 -10.37 -19.69 19.65
N CYS A 121 -10.24 -19.15 18.44
CA CYS A 121 -9.55 -17.88 18.23
C CYS A 121 -10.40 -16.76 18.86
N ALA A 122 -10.12 -16.43 20.12
CA ALA A 122 -10.77 -15.35 20.85
C ALA A 122 -10.12 -13.99 20.52
N ALA A 123 -10.18 -13.57 19.26
CA ALA A 123 -10.01 -12.18 18.83
C ALA A 123 -10.46 -12.09 17.37
N GLY A 124 -11.48 -11.27 17.10
CA GLY A 124 -12.04 -11.07 15.76
C GLY A 124 -11.01 -10.47 14.80
N CYS A 125 -10.33 -11.33 14.05
CA CYS A 125 -9.50 -10.90 12.95
C CYS A 125 -10.41 -10.31 11.88
N ALA A 126 -10.18 -9.05 11.50
CA ALA A 126 -10.93 -8.41 10.43
C ALA A 126 -10.73 -9.23 9.14
N THR A 127 -11.83 -9.50 8.41
CA THR A 127 -11.74 -10.20 7.13
C THR A 127 -10.96 -9.34 6.14
N VAL A 128 -9.84 -9.83 5.61
CA VAL A 128 -9.05 -9.10 4.60
C VAL A 128 -9.31 -9.67 3.21
N HIS A 129 -9.82 -8.83 2.32
CA HIS A 129 -10.00 -9.11 0.90
C HIS A 129 -8.79 -8.62 0.13
N THR A 130 -8.36 -9.33 -0.92
CA THR A 130 -7.20 -8.93 -1.73
C THR A 130 -7.60 -8.79 -3.19
N ILE A 131 -7.25 -7.65 -3.80
CA ILE A 131 -7.33 -7.43 -5.24
C ILE A 131 -5.90 -7.47 -5.80
N PHE A 132 -5.68 -8.35 -6.77
CA PHE A 132 -4.41 -8.53 -7.46
C PHE A 132 -4.67 -8.87 -8.93
N ASP A 133 -3.99 -8.19 -9.85
CA ASP A 133 -3.99 -8.52 -11.29
C ASP A 133 -2.73 -9.34 -11.60
N SER A 134 -2.90 -10.63 -11.87
CA SER A 134 -1.81 -11.57 -12.11
C SER A 134 -1.21 -11.47 -13.52
N GLN A 135 -1.98 -10.96 -14.49
CA GLN A 135 -1.67 -11.06 -15.91
C GLN A 135 -0.51 -10.14 -16.32
N TYR A 136 -0.36 -9.01 -15.63
CA TYR A 136 0.65 -8.02 -15.99
C TYR A 136 2.09 -8.43 -15.61
N ARG A 137 2.28 -9.32 -14.63
CA ARG A 137 3.64 -9.74 -14.22
C ARG A 137 4.30 -10.73 -15.18
N ALA A 138 3.53 -11.36 -16.07
CA ALA A 138 4.08 -12.32 -17.03
C ALA A 138 4.90 -11.67 -18.17
N ALA A 139 4.84 -10.34 -18.35
CA ALA A 139 5.40 -9.72 -19.56
C ALA A 139 6.13 -8.38 -19.40
N SER A 140 6.16 -7.75 -18.22
CA SER A 140 6.66 -6.36 -18.14
C SER A 140 7.90 -6.17 -17.27
N PRO A 141 9.10 -6.07 -17.89
CA PRO A 141 10.30 -5.65 -17.19
C PRO A 141 10.32 -4.12 -17.07
N LEU A 142 9.35 -3.55 -16.33
CA LEU A 142 9.24 -2.10 -16.10
C LEU A 142 10.53 -1.49 -15.52
N LEU A 143 11.31 -2.30 -14.79
CA LEU A 143 12.60 -1.90 -14.23
C LEU A 143 13.81 -2.18 -15.14
N LEU A 144 13.66 -2.96 -16.24
CA LEU A 144 14.75 -3.18 -17.20
C LEU A 144 14.69 -2.21 -18.39
N ARG A 145 13.59 -1.48 -18.57
CA ARG A 145 13.48 -0.46 -19.61
C ARG A 145 14.02 0.88 -19.10
N PRO A 146 14.89 1.57 -19.85
CA PRO A 146 15.42 2.86 -19.45
C PRO A 146 14.43 4.03 -19.66
N TRP A 147 13.20 3.78 -20.14
CA TRP A 147 12.15 4.78 -20.33
C TRP A 147 10.82 4.33 -19.74
N ILE A 148 9.98 5.31 -19.39
CA ILE A 148 8.62 5.12 -18.88
C ILE A 148 7.64 5.13 -20.06
N ASP A 149 6.83 4.09 -20.19
CA ASP A 149 5.72 4.03 -21.15
C ASP A 149 4.42 4.47 -20.47
N TRP A 150 3.99 5.70 -20.75
CA TRP A 150 2.77 6.26 -20.17
C TRP A 150 1.49 5.56 -20.64
N GLY A 151 1.47 5.02 -21.86
CA GLY A 151 0.32 4.24 -22.36
C GLY A 151 0.17 2.97 -21.53
N GLN A 152 1.27 2.26 -21.34
CA GLN A 152 1.30 1.07 -20.49
C GLN A 152 0.91 1.36 -19.04
N LEU A 153 1.41 2.45 -18.44
CA LEU A 153 1.02 2.85 -17.06
C LEU A 153 -0.47 3.18 -16.96
N THR A 154 -1.04 3.84 -17.97
CA THR A 154 -2.48 4.16 -18.01
C THR A 154 -3.31 2.89 -18.11
N GLU A 155 -2.92 1.95 -18.96
CA GLU A 155 -3.59 0.65 -19.05
C GLU A 155 -3.56 -0.13 -17.74
N ILE A 156 -2.43 -0.13 -17.02
CA ILE A 156 -2.33 -0.75 -15.68
C ILE A 156 -3.31 -0.07 -14.71
N SER A 157 -3.35 1.26 -14.73
CA SER A 157 -4.25 2.03 -13.87
C SER A 157 -5.71 1.69 -14.16
N ASP A 158 -6.10 1.60 -15.43
CA ASP A 158 -7.47 1.33 -15.84
C ASP A 158 -7.89 -0.12 -15.55
N ARG A 159 -7.01 -1.09 -15.77
CA ARG A 159 -7.26 -2.48 -15.35
C ARG A 159 -7.41 -2.60 -13.84
N GLY A 160 -6.56 -1.92 -13.05
CA GLY A 160 -6.67 -1.88 -11.60
C GLY A 160 -8.03 -1.34 -11.14
N ARG A 161 -8.51 -0.26 -11.77
CA ARG A 161 -9.85 0.29 -11.53
C ARG A 161 -10.95 -0.71 -11.89
N GLN A 162 -10.87 -1.34 -13.06
CA GLN A 162 -11.86 -2.33 -13.49
C GLN A 162 -11.94 -3.53 -12.54
N SER A 163 -10.80 -4.05 -12.08
CA SER A 163 -10.75 -5.14 -11.10
C SER A 163 -11.40 -4.75 -9.78
N ALA A 164 -11.18 -3.51 -9.31
CA ALA A 164 -11.84 -2.99 -8.12
C ALA A 164 -13.36 -2.81 -8.30
N GLU A 165 -13.81 -2.30 -9.44
CA GLU A 165 -15.23 -2.19 -9.76
C GLU A 165 -15.92 -3.55 -9.80
N ASN A 166 -15.29 -4.54 -10.44
CA ASN A 166 -15.81 -5.91 -10.49
C ASN A 166 -15.93 -6.51 -9.09
N TRP A 167 -14.93 -6.30 -8.23
CA TRP A 167 -14.97 -6.74 -6.83
C TRP A 167 -16.09 -6.05 -6.04
N LEU A 168 -16.25 -4.73 -6.19
CA LEU A 168 -17.34 -3.98 -5.54
C LEU A 168 -18.72 -4.49 -5.99
N ALA A 169 -18.91 -4.81 -7.26
CA ALA A 169 -20.18 -5.33 -7.78
C ALA A 169 -20.49 -6.74 -7.28
N ALA A 170 -19.48 -7.61 -7.15
CA ALA A 170 -19.66 -9.02 -6.81
C ALA A 170 -19.72 -9.28 -5.29
N ASP A 171 -18.88 -8.60 -4.51
CA ASP A 171 -18.55 -9.01 -3.14
C ASP A 171 -18.94 -7.98 -2.06
N LEU A 172 -19.21 -6.72 -2.41
CA LEU A 172 -19.61 -5.71 -1.41
C LEU A 172 -20.90 -6.12 -0.67
N SER A 173 -21.86 -6.69 -1.40
CA SER A 173 -23.12 -7.19 -0.85
C SER A 173 -22.94 -8.45 0.02
N ARG A 174 -21.89 -9.25 -0.25
CA ARG A 174 -21.61 -10.52 0.45
C ARG A 174 -20.68 -10.34 1.66
N ALA A 175 -19.87 -9.29 1.67
CA ALA A 175 -19.01 -8.93 2.80
C ALA A 175 -19.84 -8.68 4.07
N HIS A 176 -21.07 -8.18 3.95
CA HIS A 176 -21.92 -7.95 5.13
C HIS A 176 -22.44 -9.25 5.80
N GLU A 177 -22.50 -10.36 5.07
CA GLU A 177 -23.11 -11.63 5.51
C GLU A 177 -22.10 -12.72 5.89
N ARG A 178 -20.86 -12.68 5.36
CA ARG A 178 -19.87 -13.75 5.58
C ARG A 178 -18.98 -13.48 6.80
N ALA A 179 -19.14 -14.32 7.82
CA ALA A 179 -18.27 -14.37 8.98
C ALA A 179 -16.85 -14.84 8.62
N ALA A 180 -15.86 -13.97 8.87
CA ALA A 180 -14.48 -14.18 9.32
C ALA A 180 -13.56 -15.28 8.74
N PHE A 181 -13.97 -16.16 7.82
CA PHE A 181 -13.17 -17.34 7.45
C PHE A 181 -13.05 -17.67 5.97
N ASP A 182 -13.38 -16.74 5.08
CA ASP A 182 -13.19 -16.96 3.65
C ASP A 182 -12.08 -16.06 3.11
N CYS A 183 -10.83 -16.53 3.24
CA CYS A 183 -9.75 -16.09 2.36
C CYS A 183 -10.03 -16.61 0.95
N ILE A 184 -10.96 -15.96 0.25
CA ILE A 184 -11.15 -16.20 -1.18
C ILE A 184 -9.96 -15.53 -1.88
N SER A 185 -8.93 -16.33 -2.16
CA SER A 185 -7.93 -15.99 -3.16
C SER A 185 -8.57 -16.12 -4.54
N GLN A 186 -9.32 -15.11 -4.97
CA GLN A 186 -9.72 -14.99 -6.37
C GLN A 186 -8.54 -14.39 -7.13
N TYR A 187 -7.76 -15.29 -7.74
CA TYR A 187 -6.79 -14.95 -8.77
C TYR A 187 -7.58 -14.65 -10.05
N ILE A 188 -7.43 -13.43 -10.59
CA ILE A 188 -7.84 -13.08 -11.96
C ILE A 188 -6.57 -12.79 -12.78
#